data_AF-A0A2D5ZYD5-F1
#
_entry.id   AF-A0A2D5ZYD5-F1
#
_cell.length_a   1.000
_cell.length_b   1.000
_cell.length_c   1.000
_cell.angle_alpha   90.00
_cell.angle_beta   90.00
_cell.angle_gamma   90.00
#
_symmetry.space_group_name_H-M   'P 1'
#
loop_
_entity.id
_entity.type
_entity.pdbx_description
1 polymer ?
#
loop_
_entity_poly.entity_id
_entity_poly.type
_entity_poly.pdbx_seq_one_letter_code
_entity_poly.pdbx_strand_id
1 'polypeptide(L)'
;MIRYGHVLGLSFLVVAQVMAAPKKELIDVGGKQLQVCRSTEQYIRVRQFLGEVQDSGLNSTQQHQIAETLSANCDGAADRFTSSFQLLKELGVFIPAALKLATKMSAFDSEQVELFRRLLASSYLLETLNMPFQTALDLAMIVAEGSQGRASVAWKDFSGFVSYCLDKKWNLPKTVCAGVGAELIQQSHLFKDGWLSDFRRLQGVLSRKPFGLSVQQRLEMTISILKFGPTSAKNFEAAYNYATKKARPVMDTKTAVAFALSMSEKSLRPDE
;
A
#
# COMPACT_ATOMS: atom_id res chain seq x y z
N MET A 1 27.34 4.31 -21.75
CA MET A 1 27.56 5.29 -20.67
C MET A 1 26.32 6.17 -20.57
N ILE A 2 25.40 5.83 -19.66
CA ILE A 2 24.20 6.64 -19.40
C ILE A 2 24.59 7.65 -18.34
N ARG A 3 24.64 8.94 -18.72
CA ARG A 3 24.92 10.04 -17.80
C ARG A 3 23.70 10.24 -16.90
N TYR A 4 23.82 9.88 -15.62
CA TYR A 4 22.88 10.31 -14.60
C TYR A 4 23.03 11.83 -14.44
N GLY A 5 22.08 12.57 -14.99
CA GLY A 5 21.98 14.02 -14.80
C GLY A 5 21.73 14.32 -13.32
N HIS A 6 22.43 15.35 -12.82
CA HIS A 6 22.18 15.96 -11.53
C HIS A 6 20.68 16.20 -11.32
N VAL A 7 20.08 15.44 -10.40
CA VAL A 7 18.78 15.77 -9.82
C VAL A 7 19.02 16.98 -8.93
N LEU A 8 18.78 18.18 -9.49
CA LEU A 8 18.69 19.43 -8.76
C LEU A 8 17.75 19.23 -7.57
N GLY A 9 18.17 19.74 -6.41
CA GLY A 9 17.45 19.62 -5.14
C GLY A 9 15.96 19.97 -5.28
N LEU A 10 15.14 18.92 -5.35
CA LEU A 10 13.70 19.02 -5.15
C LEU A 10 13.47 19.36 -3.69
N SER A 11 13.46 20.66 -3.39
CA SER A 11 12.83 21.17 -2.18
C SER A 11 11.32 20.92 -2.34
N PHE A 12 10.88 19.71 -1.97
CA PHE A 12 9.47 19.35 -1.88
C PHE A 12 8.84 20.10 -0.70
N LEU A 13 8.72 21.43 -0.81
CA LEU A 13 7.64 22.16 -0.16
C LEU A 13 6.40 21.98 -1.05
N VAL A 14 5.90 20.74 -1.10
CA VAL A 14 4.52 20.52 -1.53
C VAL A 14 3.70 21.08 -0.38
N VAL A 15 3.32 22.35 -0.50
CA VAL A 15 2.17 22.88 0.23
C VAL A 15 0.99 22.09 -0.28
N ALA A 16 0.78 20.91 0.32
CA ALA A 16 -0.44 20.15 0.15
C ALA A 16 -1.53 21.03 0.75
N GLN A 17 -2.16 21.86 -0.07
CA GLN A 17 -3.51 22.30 0.22
C GLN A 17 -4.33 21.02 0.27
N VAL A 18 -4.50 20.49 1.49
CA VAL A 18 -5.46 19.44 1.78
C VAL A 18 -6.82 20.09 1.58
N MET A 19 -7.27 20.15 0.32
CA MET A 19 -8.67 20.39 0.03
C MET A 19 -9.40 19.24 0.69
N ALA A 20 -10.17 19.54 1.75
CA ALA A 20 -11.00 18.55 2.40
C ALA A 20 -11.86 17.88 1.33
N ALA A 21 -11.80 16.55 1.25
CA ALA A 21 -12.59 15.81 0.29
C ALA A 21 -14.07 16.21 0.48
N PRO A 22 -14.79 16.58 -0.60
CA PRO A 22 -16.19 16.91 -0.48
C PRO A 22 -16.92 15.74 0.16
N LYS A 23 -17.70 16.02 1.21
CA LYS A 23 -18.45 14.99 1.94
C LYS A 23 -19.46 14.39 0.97
N LYS A 24 -19.47 13.05 0.82
CA LYS A 24 -20.41 12.36 -0.05
C LYS A 24 -21.85 12.68 0.40
N GLU A 25 -22.60 13.35 -0.47
CA GLU A 25 -24.02 13.58 -0.27
C GLU A 25 -24.78 12.36 -0.78
N LEU A 26 -25.53 11.71 0.11
CA LEU A 26 -26.31 10.52 -0.18
C LEU A 26 -27.80 10.86 -0.07
N ILE A 27 -28.58 10.40 -1.04
CA ILE A 27 -30.04 10.48 -1.05
C ILE A 27 -30.64 9.07 -1.08
N ASP A 28 -31.73 8.86 -0.35
CA ASP A 28 -32.49 7.61 -0.41
C ASP A 28 -33.55 7.69 -1.50
N VAL A 29 -33.48 6.79 -2.48
CA VAL A 29 -34.50 6.62 -3.51
C VAL A 29 -34.96 5.16 -3.51
N GLY A 30 -36.05 4.88 -2.81
CA GLY A 30 -36.66 3.54 -2.77
C GLY A 30 -35.82 2.51 -2.03
N GLY A 31 -35.18 2.89 -0.91
CA GLY A 31 -34.33 2.02 -0.09
C GLY A 31 -32.91 1.84 -0.66
N LYS A 32 -32.56 2.59 -1.71
CA LYS A 32 -31.21 2.63 -2.29
C LYS A 32 -30.56 3.97 -1.97
N GLN A 33 -29.37 3.91 -1.39
CA GLN A 33 -28.52 5.08 -1.17
C GLN A 33 -27.83 5.45 -2.49
N LEU A 34 -28.20 6.58 -3.08
CA LEU A 34 -27.60 7.13 -4.29
C LEU A 34 -26.70 8.31 -3.93
N GLN A 35 -25.52 8.37 -4.55
CA GLN A 35 -24.61 9.50 -4.40
C GLN A 35 -24.98 10.62 -5.38
N VAL A 36 -25.13 11.84 -4.87
CA VAL A 36 -25.26 13.04 -5.71
C VAL A 36 -23.88 13.41 -6.23
N CYS A 37 -23.77 13.61 -7.54
CA CYS A 37 -22.50 13.87 -8.23
C CYS A 37 -22.54 15.15 -9.03
N ARG A 38 -21.52 15.99 -8.91
CA ARG A 38 -21.30 17.18 -9.73
C ARG A 38 -20.52 16.83 -10.99
N SER A 39 -21.02 15.87 -11.78
CA SER A 39 -20.32 15.32 -12.95
C SER A 39 -19.93 16.39 -13.97
N THR A 40 -20.80 17.36 -14.25
CA THR A 40 -20.50 18.50 -15.14
C THR A 40 -19.31 19.33 -14.64
N GLU A 41 -19.22 19.57 -13.33
CA GLU A 41 -18.09 20.29 -12.74
C GLU A 41 -16.79 19.51 -12.93
N GLN A 42 -16.80 18.20 -12.68
CA GLN A 42 -15.64 17.33 -12.90
C GLN A 42 -15.19 17.35 -14.37
N TYR A 43 -16.14 17.24 -15.31
CA TYR A 43 -15.87 17.30 -16.74
C TYR A 43 -15.18 18.62 -17.13
N ILE A 44 -15.72 19.76 -16.71
CA ILE A 44 -15.18 21.10 -17.04
C ILE A 44 -13.76 21.24 -16.50
N ARG A 45 -13.54 20.87 -15.23
CA ARG A 45 -12.22 20.97 -14.58
C ARG A 45 -11.17 20.13 -15.31
N VAL A 46 -11.51 18.89 -15.69
CA VAL A 46 -10.59 18.02 -16.46
C VAL A 46 -10.32 18.58 -17.85
N ARG A 47 -11.35 19.07 -18.56
CA ARG A 47 -11.18 19.68 -19.89
C ARG A 47 -10.24 20.88 -19.85
N GLN A 48 -10.42 21.77 -18.88
CA GLN A 48 -9.56 22.95 -18.70
C GLN A 48 -8.13 22.51 -18.42
N PHE A 49 -7.94 21.62 -17.45
CA PHE A 49 -6.62 21.09 -17.12
C PHE A 49 -5.92 20.45 -18.34
N LEU A 50 -6.60 19.58 -19.09
CA LEU A 50 -6.01 18.94 -20.27
C LEU A 50 -5.65 19.94 -21.38
N GLY A 51 -6.36 21.05 -21.47
CA GLY A 51 -6.03 22.16 -22.38
C GLY A 51 -4.74 22.90 -22.01
N GLU A 52 -4.36 22.85 -20.72
CA GLU A 52 -3.13 23.47 -20.19
C GLU A 52 -1.92 22.52 -20.24
N VAL A 53 -2.14 21.20 -20.39
CA VAL A 53 -1.06 20.22 -20.50
C VAL A 53 -0.38 20.31 -21.88
N GLN A 54 0.70 21.08 -21.93
CA GLN A 54 1.63 21.13 -23.07
C GLN A 54 2.17 19.74 -23.40
N ASP A 55 2.43 19.51 -24.69
CA ASP A 55 3.00 18.26 -25.24
C ASP A 55 2.19 16.99 -24.96
N SER A 56 0.92 17.13 -24.57
CA SER A 56 0.04 15.98 -24.36
C SER A 56 -0.24 15.19 -25.63
N GLY A 57 -0.12 15.85 -26.80
CA GLY A 57 -0.48 15.27 -28.10
C GLY A 57 -1.96 14.92 -28.23
N LEU A 58 -2.80 15.34 -27.27
CA LEU A 58 -4.23 15.05 -27.25
C LEU A 58 -4.98 15.99 -28.19
N ASN A 59 -5.81 15.42 -29.05
CA ASN A 59 -6.80 16.19 -29.80
C ASN A 59 -8.07 16.43 -28.96
N SER A 60 -8.95 17.32 -29.44
CA SER A 60 -10.18 17.67 -28.72
C SER A 60 -11.08 16.46 -28.43
N THR A 61 -11.14 15.47 -29.32
CA THR A 61 -11.92 14.24 -29.13
C THR A 61 -11.37 13.41 -27.98
N GLN A 62 -10.05 13.22 -27.90
CA GLN A 62 -9.42 12.48 -26.80
C GLN A 62 -9.58 13.21 -25.46
N GLN A 63 -9.42 14.53 -25.45
CA GLN A 63 -9.68 15.34 -24.25
C GLN A 63 -11.14 15.20 -23.79
N HIS A 64 -12.09 15.12 -24.73
CA HIS A 64 -13.51 14.92 -24.43
C HIS A 64 -13.74 13.56 -23.80
N GLN A 65 -13.21 12.49 -24.40
CA GLN A 65 -13.33 11.12 -23.88
C GLN A 65 -12.73 10.97 -22.48
N ILE A 66 -11.57 11.56 -22.21
CA ILE A 66 -10.98 11.53 -20.87
C ILE A 66 -11.90 12.27 -19.89
N ALA A 67 -12.33 13.49 -20.20
CA ALA A 67 -13.19 14.27 -19.32
C ALA A 67 -14.55 13.59 -19.06
N GLU A 68 -15.13 12.94 -20.06
CA GLU A 68 -16.35 12.14 -19.94
C GLU A 68 -16.14 10.90 -19.05
N THR A 69 -15.03 10.20 -19.23
CA THR A 69 -14.66 9.05 -18.37
C THR A 69 -14.54 9.49 -16.91
N LEU A 70 -13.91 10.65 -16.67
CA LEU A 70 -13.67 11.14 -15.31
C LEU A 70 -14.93 11.67 -14.64
N SER A 71 -15.85 12.27 -15.39
CA SER A 71 -17.10 12.79 -14.84
C SER A 71 -18.01 11.69 -14.30
N ALA A 72 -17.87 10.46 -14.80
CA ALA A 72 -18.55 9.28 -14.28
C ALA A 72 -18.05 8.85 -12.89
N ASN A 73 -16.84 9.24 -12.49
CA ASN A 73 -16.24 8.89 -11.19
C ASN A 73 -16.64 9.85 -10.05
N CYS A 74 -17.66 10.67 -10.27
CA CYS A 74 -18.29 11.54 -9.27
C CYS A 74 -17.31 12.54 -8.62
N ASP A 75 -17.68 13.07 -7.46
CA ASP A 75 -16.98 14.20 -6.83
C ASP A 75 -15.52 13.89 -6.47
N GLY A 76 -14.65 14.85 -6.76
CA GLY A 76 -13.21 14.78 -6.54
C GLY A 76 -12.42 13.99 -7.60
N ALA A 77 -13.07 13.44 -8.63
CA ALA A 77 -12.38 12.70 -9.70
C ALA A 77 -11.34 13.57 -10.43
N ALA A 78 -11.67 14.84 -10.69
CA ALA A 78 -10.76 15.79 -11.31
C ALA A 78 -9.52 16.06 -10.44
N ASP A 79 -9.70 16.17 -9.12
CA ASP A 79 -8.59 16.38 -8.17
C ASP A 79 -7.66 15.18 -8.08
N ARG A 80 -8.24 13.98 -7.97
CA ARG A 80 -7.51 12.71 -7.96
C ARG A 80 -6.72 12.49 -9.25
N PHE A 81 -7.33 12.79 -10.39
CA PHE A 81 -6.67 12.76 -11.69
C PHE A 81 -5.50 13.74 -11.76
N THR A 82 -5.77 15.02 -11.47
CA THR A 82 -4.79 16.10 -11.63
C THR A 82 -3.59 15.90 -10.73
N SER A 83 -3.81 15.59 -9.46
CA SER A 83 -2.74 15.35 -8.49
C SER A 83 -1.90 14.10 -8.82
N SER A 84 -2.53 13.03 -9.31
CA SER A 84 -1.82 11.83 -9.76
C SER A 84 -1.00 12.08 -11.02
N PHE A 85 -1.57 12.81 -11.99
CA PHE A 85 -0.88 13.16 -13.22
C PHE A 85 0.34 14.05 -12.94
N GLN A 86 0.19 15.07 -12.10
CA GLN A 86 1.27 15.96 -11.71
C GLN A 86 2.43 15.19 -11.06
N LEU A 87 2.13 14.32 -10.09
CA LEU A 87 3.15 13.46 -9.48
C LEU A 87 3.87 12.59 -10.51
N LEU A 88 3.12 11.91 -11.39
CA LEU A 88 3.72 11.04 -12.41
C LEU A 88 4.60 11.85 -13.39
N LYS A 89 4.16 13.04 -13.79
CA LYS A 89 4.93 13.94 -14.65
C LYS A 89 6.21 14.42 -13.96
N GLU A 90 6.14 14.80 -12.69
CA GLU A 90 7.30 15.20 -11.88
C GLU A 90 8.33 14.06 -11.74
N LEU A 91 7.85 12.81 -11.67
CA LEU A 91 8.68 11.61 -11.65
C LEU A 91 9.22 11.22 -13.05
N GLY A 92 8.94 12.02 -14.08
CA GLY A 92 9.45 11.81 -15.44
C GLY A 92 8.70 10.75 -16.25
N VAL A 93 7.48 10.37 -15.83
CA VAL A 93 6.65 9.43 -16.59
C VAL A 93 6.21 10.08 -17.90
N PHE A 94 6.36 9.33 -19.00
CA PHE A 94 5.91 9.76 -20.33
C PHE A 94 4.42 10.14 -20.32
N ILE A 95 4.07 11.30 -20.90
CA ILE A 95 2.75 11.94 -20.73
C ILE A 95 1.58 11.00 -21.06
N PRO A 96 1.54 10.28 -22.20
CA PRO A 96 0.49 9.30 -22.47
C PRO A 96 0.32 8.22 -21.39
N ALA A 97 1.42 7.73 -20.81
CA ALA A 97 1.36 6.76 -19.71
C ALA A 97 0.86 7.41 -18.42
N ALA A 98 1.32 8.63 -18.12
CA ALA A 98 0.86 9.41 -16.97
C ALA A 98 -0.65 9.71 -17.05
N LEU A 99 -1.15 10.10 -18.22
CA LEU A 99 -2.58 10.30 -18.47
C LEU A 99 -3.38 9.02 -18.22
N LYS A 100 -2.93 7.88 -18.75
CA LYS A 100 -3.61 6.59 -18.57
C LYS A 100 -3.70 6.19 -17.09
N LEU A 101 -2.60 6.32 -16.35
CA LEU A 101 -2.54 6.00 -14.92
C LEU A 101 -3.38 6.97 -14.08
N ALA A 102 -3.29 8.27 -14.35
CA ALA A 102 -4.09 9.28 -13.67
C ALA A 102 -5.59 9.08 -13.91
N THR A 103 -5.99 8.70 -15.13
CA THR A 103 -7.38 8.35 -15.43
C THR A 103 -7.86 7.19 -14.57
N LYS A 104 -7.02 6.15 -14.38
CA LYS A 104 -7.33 5.05 -13.46
C LYS A 104 -7.48 5.53 -12.00
N MET A 105 -6.60 6.42 -11.55
CA MET A 105 -6.65 7.00 -10.19
C MET A 105 -7.91 7.82 -9.92
N SER A 106 -8.52 8.41 -10.94
CA SER A 106 -9.75 9.18 -10.77
C SER A 106 -10.92 8.34 -10.24
N ALA A 107 -10.91 7.02 -10.48
CA ALA A 107 -11.92 6.07 -10.02
C ALA A 107 -11.73 5.59 -8.57
N PHE A 108 -10.55 5.82 -7.99
CA PHE A 108 -10.30 5.46 -6.59
C PHE A 108 -10.90 6.51 -5.65
N ASP A 109 -11.03 6.19 -4.37
CA ASP A 109 -11.32 7.20 -3.37
C ASP A 109 -10.07 8.07 -3.07
N SER A 110 -10.29 9.21 -2.41
CA SER A 110 -9.19 10.14 -2.12
C SER A 110 -8.13 9.57 -1.17
N GLU A 111 -8.50 8.63 -0.28
CA GLU A 111 -7.54 8.02 0.64
C GLU A 111 -6.64 7.02 -0.10
N GLN A 112 -7.20 6.25 -1.04
CA GLN A 112 -6.45 5.35 -1.91
C GLN A 112 -5.45 6.12 -2.78
N VAL A 113 -5.85 7.25 -3.35
CA VAL A 113 -4.93 8.10 -4.15
C VAL A 113 -3.84 8.69 -3.27
N GLU A 114 -4.16 9.15 -2.07
CA GLU A 114 -3.13 9.65 -1.13
C GLU A 114 -2.17 8.54 -0.70
N LEU A 115 -2.67 7.32 -0.44
CA LEU A 115 -1.83 6.15 -0.16
C LEU A 115 -0.91 5.83 -1.34
N PHE A 116 -1.45 5.80 -2.56
CA PHE A 116 -0.66 5.62 -3.78
C PHE A 116 0.50 6.61 -3.84
N ARG A 117 0.21 7.91 -3.67
CA ARG A 117 1.23 8.98 -3.72
C ARG A 117 2.31 8.78 -2.68
N ARG A 118 1.92 8.50 -1.43
CA ARG A 118 2.86 8.27 -0.32
C ARG A 118 3.73 7.04 -0.53
N LEU A 119 3.13 5.94 -0.98
CA LEU A 119 3.86 4.70 -1.26
C LEU A 119 4.82 4.88 -2.42
N LEU A 120 4.38 5.49 -3.53
CA LEU A 120 5.23 5.72 -4.69
C LEU A 120 6.44 6.59 -4.30
N ALA A 121 6.19 7.73 -3.65
CA ALA A 121 7.25 8.62 -3.19
C ALA A 121 8.20 7.89 -2.21
N SER A 122 7.66 7.24 -1.18
CA SER A 122 8.48 6.57 -0.15
C SER A 122 9.18 5.32 -0.66
N SER A 123 8.70 4.69 -1.72
CA SER A 123 9.33 3.51 -2.30
C SER A 123 10.42 3.91 -3.28
N TYR A 124 10.19 4.94 -4.08
CA TYR A 124 11.10 5.38 -5.13
C TYR A 124 12.24 6.28 -4.62
N LEU A 125 11.98 7.15 -3.64
CA LEU A 125 12.98 8.12 -3.19
C LEU A 125 14.21 7.45 -2.55
N LEU A 126 15.38 8.03 -2.83
CA LEU A 126 16.70 7.52 -2.39
C LEU A 126 16.81 7.48 -0.86
N GLU A 127 16.22 8.47 -0.19
CA GLU A 127 16.29 8.66 1.26
C GLU A 127 15.59 7.54 2.02
N THR A 128 14.56 6.94 1.42
CA THR A 128 13.74 5.88 2.00
C THR A 128 14.18 4.51 1.49
N LEU A 129 13.52 3.95 0.47
CA LEU A 129 13.73 2.57 0.02
C LEU A 129 14.55 2.47 -1.27
N ASN A 130 14.64 3.54 -2.06
CA ASN A 130 15.38 3.58 -3.32
C ASN A 130 15.05 2.42 -4.28
N MET A 131 13.77 2.06 -4.40
CA MET A 131 13.32 1.02 -5.32
C MET A 131 13.38 1.52 -6.77
N PRO A 132 13.59 0.62 -7.76
CA PRO A 132 13.39 0.96 -9.16
C PRO A 132 11.98 1.52 -9.39
N PHE A 133 11.86 2.56 -10.22
CA PHE A 133 10.60 3.29 -10.45
C PHE A 133 9.42 2.35 -10.76
N GLN A 134 9.60 1.42 -11.71
CA GLN A 134 8.52 0.52 -12.11
C GLN A 134 8.05 -0.36 -10.94
N THR A 135 8.99 -0.88 -10.14
CA THR A 135 8.66 -1.70 -8.96
C THR A 135 7.94 -0.87 -7.88
N ALA A 136 8.35 0.37 -7.65
CA ALA A 136 7.68 1.29 -6.73
C ALA A 136 6.26 1.63 -7.21
N LEU A 137 6.08 1.85 -8.51
CA LEU A 137 4.80 2.11 -9.15
C LEU A 137 3.85 0.92 -9.02
N ASP A 138 4.30 -0.28 -9.39
CA ASP A 138 3.49 -1.50 -9.31
C ASP A 138 3.05 -1.79 -7.86
N LEU A 139 3.95 -1.63 -6.90
CA LEU A 139 3.63 -1.74 -5.48
C LEU A 139 2.55 -0.73 -5.06
N ALA A 140 2.76 0.55 -5.37
CA ALA A 140 1.82 1.60 -4.99
C ALA A 140 0.43 1.36 -5.61
N MET A 141 0.38 0.91 -6.87
CA MET A 141 -0.87 0.55 -7.58
C MET A 141 -1.60 -0.60 -6.89
N ILE A 142 -0.93 -1.74 -6.69
CA ILE A 142 -1.52 -2.95 -6.10
C ILE A 142 -2.10 -2.64 -4.72
N VAL A 143 -1.37 -1.87 -3.93
CA VAL A 143 -1.82 -1.53 -2.58
C VAL A 143 -2.98 -0.55 -2.60
N ALA A 144 -2.90 0.50 -3.42
CA ALA A 144 -4.00 1.45 -3.54
C ALA A 144 -5.30 0.73 -3.91
N GLU A 145 -5.26 -0.17 -4.89
CA GLU A 145 -6.40 -1.01 -5.31
C GLU A 145 -6.98 -1.85 -4.17
N GLY A 146 -6.14 -2.55 -3.40
CA GLY A 146 -6.57 -3.43 -2.30
C GLY A 146 -6.91 -2.73 -0.97
N SER A 147 -6.81 -1.40 -0.92
CA SER A 147 -6.88 -0.62 0.33
C SER A 147 -8.18 0.15 0.54
N GLN A 148 -9.22 -0.08 -0.25
CA GLN A 148 -10.50 0.63 -0.12
C GLN A 148 -11.01 0.61 1.33
N GLY A 149 -11.27 1.79 1.88
CA GLY A 149 -11.71 2.00 3.27
C GLY A 149 -10.66 1.71 4.35
N ARG A 150 -9.40 1.44 3.98
CA ARG A 150 -8.32 0.99 4.89
C ARG A 150 -6.96 1.61 4.55
N ALA A 151 -6.93 2.62 3.68
CA ALA A 151 -5.71 3.24 3.20
C ALA A 151 -4.83 3.79 4.34
N SER A 152 -5.43 4.40 5.36
CA SER A 152 -4.68 4.88 6.54
C SER A 152 -4.01 3.74 7.33
N VAL A 153 -4.64 2.57 7.42
CA VAL A 153 -4.08 1.41 8.14
C VAL A 153 -2.93 0.84 7.33
N ALA A 154 -3.12 0.64 6.02
CA ALA A 154 -2.09 0.17 5.11
C ALA A 154 -0.83 1.05 5.13
N TRP A 155 -1.01 2.39 5.10
CA TRP A 155 0.10 3.33 5.21
C TRP A 155 0.84 3.21 6.56
N LYS A 156 0.09 3.16 7.66
CA LYS A 156 0.65 3.09 9.02
C LYS A 156 1.48 1.81 9.21
N ASP A 157 0.98 0.68 8.74
CA ASP A 157 1.70 -0.59 8.84
C ASP A 157 2.96 -0.58 7.99
N PHE A 158 2.86 -0.14 6.73
CA PHE A 158 4.00 -0.07 5.83
C PHE A 158 5.10 0.84 6.35
N SER A 159 4.76 2.10 6.68
CA SER A 159 5.71 3.07 7.20
C SER A 159 6.29 2.62 8.55
N GLY A 160 5.47 2.04 9.42
CA GLY A 160 5.90 1.49 10.71
C GLY A 160 6.80 0.26 10.57
N PHE A 161 6.60 -0.57 9.54
CA PHE A 161 7.48 -1.68 9.19
C PHE A 161 8.79 -1.18 8.59
N VAL A 162 8.75 -0.27 7.61
CA VAL A 162 9.96 0.29 6.99
C VAL A 162 10.85 0.94 8.05
N SER A 163 10.26 1.74 8.94
CA SER A 163 10.98 2.33 10.08
C SER A 163 11.57 1.25 11.00
N TYR A 164 10.80 0.21 11.32
CA TYR A 164 11.29 -0.91 12.14
C TYR A 164 12.41 -1.71 11.45
N CYS A 165 12.36 -1.88 10.13
CA CYS A 165 13.30 -2.65 9.34
C CYS A 165 14.65 -1.93 9.16
N LEU A 166 14.59 -0.60 8.99
CA LEU A 166 15.76 0.28 8.88
C LEU A 166 16.34 0.68 10.24
N ASP A 167 15.64 0.39 11.35
CA ASP A 167 16.14 0.64 12.70
C ASP A 167 17.49 -0.05 12.92
N LYS A 168 18.40 0.60 13.68
CA LYS A 168 19.76 0.12 13.93
C LYS A 168 19.84 -1.31 14.46
N LYS A 169 18.80 -1.78 15.15
CA LYS A 169 18.74 -3.15 15.66
C LYS A 169 18.66 -4.21 14.56
N TRP A 170 18.00 -3.89 13.45
CA TRP A 170 17.82 -4.79 12.31
C TRP A 170 18.76 -4.44 11.17
N ASN A 171 18.91 -3.14 10.89
CA ASN A 171 19.80 -2.53 9.91
C ASN A 171 19.82 -3.31 8.58
N LEU A 172 18.64 -3.72 8.13
CA LEU A 172 18.54 -4.51 6.91
C LEU A 172 18.76 -3.61 5.69
N PRO A 173 19.29 -4.17 4.58
CA PRO A 173 19.39 -3.43 3.33
C PRO A 173 18.02 -2.89 2.92
N LYS A 174 17.98 -1.64 2.44
CA LYS A 174 16.75 -0.97 1.96
C LYS A 174 15.94 -1.84 0.99
N THR A 175 16.63 -2.55 0.11
CA THR A 175 16.03 -3.49 -0.86
C THR A 175 15.31 -4.66 -0.20
N VAL A 176 15.84 -5.19 0.90
CA VAL A 176 15.19 -6.25 1.70
C VAL A 176 13.96 -5.70 2.41
N CYS A 177 14.06 -4.51 3.02
CA CYS A 177 12.92 -3.84 3.64
C CYS A 177 11.82 -3.54 2.62
N ALA A 178 12.19 -3.08 1.44
CA ALA A 178 11.26 -2.86 0.34
C ALA A 178 10.52 -4.15 -0.05
N GLY A 179 11.25 -5.25 -0.29
CA GLY A 179 10.66 -6.53 -0.69
C GLY A 179 9.69 -7.09 0.35
N VAL A 180 10.10 -7.13 1.62
CA VAL A 180 9.25 -7.65 2.70
C VAL A 180 8.05 -6.73 2.96
N GLY A 181 8.26 -5.41 2.96
CA GLY A 181 7.20 -4.44 3.13
C GLY A 181 6.14 -4.56 2.03
N ALA A 182 6.60 -4.76 0.78
CA ALA A 182 5.76 -5.00 -0.39
C ALA A 182 4.94 -6.30 -0.28
N GLU A 183 5.54 -7.38 0.20
CA GLU A 183 4.85 -8.66 0.37
C GLU A 183 3.78 -8.58 1.47
N LEU A 184 4.12 -7.99 2.63
CA LEU A 184 3.21 -7.89 3.77
C LEU A 184 2.05 -6.94 3.52
N ILE A 185 2.28 -5.82 2.83
CA ILE A 185 1.20 -4.85 2.55
C ILE A 185 0.15 -5.41 1.58
N GLN A 186 0.51 -6.35 0.70
CA GLN A 186 -0.46 -7.07 -0.14
C GLN A 186 -1.41 -7.93 0.71
N GLN A 187 -0.91 -8.48 1.83
CA GLN A 187 -1.72 -9.25 2.78
C GLN A 187 -2.58 -8.35 3.69
N SER A 188 -2.43 -7.02 3.62
CA SER A 188 -3.15 -6.11 4.51
C SER A 188 -4.66 -6.32 4.48
N HIS A 189 -5.24 -6.74 3.36
CA HIS A 189 -6.67 -7.08 3.22
C HIS A 189 -7.19 -8.11 4.21
N LEU A 190 -6.35 -9.00 4.71
CA LEU A 190 -6.71 -9.96 5.75
C LEU A 190 -6.75 -9.34 7.15
N PHE A 191 -6.12 -8.18 7.37
CA PHE A 191 -5.91 -7.57 8.68
C PHE A 191 -6.69 -6.26 8.81
N LYS A 192 -7.88 -6.32 9.39
CA LYS A 192 -8.73 -5.13 9.63
C LYS A 192 -8.00 -4.04 10.42
N ASP A 193 -7.27 -4.44 11.47
CA ASP A 193 -6.57 -3.53 12.38
C ASP A 193 -5.07 -3.37 12.05
N GLY A 194 -4.65 -3.91 10.91
CA GLY A 194 -3.27 -3.94 10.48
C GLY A 194 -2.47 -5.15 10.97
N TRP A 195 -1.36 -5.42 10.30
CA TRP A 195 -0.51 -6.60 10.51
C TRP A 195 0.78 -6.31 11.30
N LEU A 196 1.14 -5.03 11.49
CA LEU A 196 2.44 -4.66 12.08
C LEU A 196 2.60 -5.13 13.52
N SER A 197 1.51 -5.14 14.30
CA SER A 197 1.53 -5.60 15.69
C SER A 197 1.81 -7.10 15.79
N ASP A 198 1.17 -7.91 14.93
CA ASP A 198 1.38 -9.35 14.83
C ASP A 198 2.75 -9.70 14.25
N PHE A 199 3.23 -8.92 13.27
CA PHE A 199 4.60 -9.01 12.78
C PHE A 199 5.61 -8.83 13.93
N ARG A 200 5.48 -7.77 14.73
CA ARG A 200 6.38 -7.51 15.88
C ARG A 200 6.29 -8.59 16.94
N ARG A 201 5.08 -9.12 17.21
CA ARG A 201 4.86 -10.26 18.12
C ARG A 201 5.67 -11.47 17.67
N LEU A 202 5.53 -11.87 16.39
CA LEU A 202 6.25 -13.01 15.83
C LEU A 202 7.76 -12.81 15.88
N GLN A 203 8.26 -11.62 15.56
CA GLN A 203 9.69 -11.32 15.70
C GLN A 203 10.17 -11.46 17.16
N GLY A 204 9.36 -11.05 18.13
CA GLY A 204 9.64 -11.26 19.55
C GLY A 204 9.70 -12.74 19.95
N VAL A 205 8.82 -13.58 19.41
CA VAL A 205 8.82 -15.03 19.67
C VAL A 205 10.00 -15.71 18.99
N LEU A 206 10.18 -15.48 17.68
CA LEU A 206 11.17 -16.16 16.84
C LEU A 206 12.62 -15.73 17.11
N SER A 207 12.83 -14.59 17.77
CA SER A 207 14.17 -14.13 18.19
C SER A 207 14.70 -14.85 19.43
N ARG A 208 13.90 -15.68 20.11
CA ARG A 208 14.33 -16.40 21.31
C ARG A 208 15.36 -17.48 20.96
N LYS A 209 16.33 -17.68 21.86
CA LYS A 209 17.46 -18.63 21.69
C LYS A 209 17.07 -20.04 21.19
N PRO A 210 15.97 -20.67 21.63
CA PRO A 210 15.59 -22.02 21.16
C PRO A 210 15.44 -22.12 19.64
N PHE A 211 15.05 -21.04 18.96
CA PHE A 211 14.85 -21.05 17.51
C PHE A 211 16.16 -21.01 16.73
N GLY A 212 17.19 -20.31 17.23
CA GLY A 212 18.49 -20.18 16.55
C GLY A 212 18.43 -19.56 15.14
N LEU A 213 17.33 -18.89 14.78
CA LEU A 213 17.08 -18.41 13.43
C LEU A 213 17.85 -17.12 13.12
N SER A 214 18.41 -17.05 11.91
CA SER A 214 18.95 -15.81 11.34
C SER A 214 17.83 -14.77 11.16
N VAL A 215 18.19 -13.49 11.00
CA VAL A 215 17.21 -12.42 10.74
C VAL A 215 16.34 -12.75 9.52
N GLN A 216 16.96 -13.23 8.44
CA GLN A 216 16.27 -13.61 7.20
C GLN A 216 15.29 -14.76 7.43
N GLN A 217 15.72 -15.83 8.11
CA GLN A 217 14.84 -16.97 8.41
C GLN A 217 13.64 -16.56 9.27
N ARG A 218 13.82 -15.61 10.20
CA ARG A 218 12.70 -15.07 10.99
C ARG A 218 11.73 -14.25 10.16
N LEU A 219 12.22 -13.50 9.16
CA LEU A 219 11.36 -12.77 8.24
C LEU A 219 10.52 -13.74 7.41
N GLU A 220 11.17 -14.71 6.76
CA GLU A 220 10.52 -15.74 5.95
C GLU A 220 9.45 -16.49 6.75
N MET A 221 9.77 -16.89 7.98
CA MET A 221 8.82 -17.56 8.87
C MET A 221 7.68 -16.64 9.33
N THR A 222 7.95 -15.35 9.56
CA THR A 222 6.89 -14.41 9.94
C THR A 222 5.91 -14.20 8.79
N ILE A 223 6.41 -14.00 7.57
CA ILE A 223 5.59 -13.85 6.37
C ILE A 223 4.75 -15.13 6.15
N SER A 224 5.37 -16.30 6.29
CA SER A 224 4.67 -17.58 6.09
C SER A 224 3.59 -17.85 7.13
N ILE A 225 3.69 -17.29 8.33
CA ILE A 225 2.64 -17.34 9.35
C ILE A 225 1.54 -16.30 9.03
N LEU A 226 1.91 -15.05 8.76
CA LEU A 226 0.95 -13.95 8.57
C LEU A 226 0.04 -14.12 7.35
N LYS A 227 0.45 -14.88 6.33
CA LYS A 227 -0.42 -15.19 5.18
C LYS A 227 -1.71 -15.93 5.56
N PHE A 228 -1.77 -16.50 6.77
CA PHE A 228 -2.96 -17.15 7.32
C PHE A 228 -3.83 -16.19 8.16
N GLY A 229 -3.68 -14.88 7.97
CA GLY A 229 -4.61 -13.88 8.49
C GLY A 229 -4.41 -13.50 9.97
N PRO A 230 -5.37 -12.76 10.56
CA PRO A 230 -5.17 -11.96 11.78
C PRO A 230 -5.06 -12.76 13.09
N THR A 231 -5.40 -14.05 13.08
CA THR A 231 -5.27 -14.93 14.25
C THR A 231 -4.03 -15.82 14.19
N SER A 232 -3.37 -15.90 13.03
CA SER A 232 -2.21 -16.78 12.78
C SER A 232 -1.08 -16.59 13.78
N ALA A 233 -0.68 -15.34 14.04
CA ALA A 233 0.40 -15.03 14.97
C ALA A 233 0.10 -15.46 16.41
N LYS A 234 -1.14 -15.27 16.85
CA LYS A 234 -1.60 -15.68 18.20
C LYS A 234 -1.67 -17.21 18.30
N ASN A 235 -2.19 -17.87 17.26
CA ASN A 235 -2.25 -19.32 17.19
C ASN A 235 -0.85 -19.95 17.21
N PHE A 236 0.09 -19.39 16.44
CA PHE A 236 1.50 -19.79 16.49
C PHE A 236 2.07 -19.70 17.91
N GLU A 237 1.96 -18.53 18.53
CA GLU A 237 2.52 -18.26 19.85
C GLU A 237 1.91 -19.17 20.93
N ALA A 238 0.58 -19.33 20.93
CA ALA A 238 -0.13 -20.19 21.88
C ALA A 238 0.28 -21.66 21.74
N ALA A 239 0.32 -22.17 20.50
CA ALA A 239 0.69 -23.55 20.21
C ALA A 239 2.15 -23.85 20.60
N TYR A 240 3.07 -22.94 20.27
CA TYR A 240 4.47 -23.08 20.64
C TYR A 240 4.65 -23.05 22.17
N ASN A 241 4.01 -22.11 22.86
CA ASN A 241 4.07 -22.01 24.32
C ASN A 241 3.47 -23.25 25.01
N TYR A 242 2.41 -23.84 24.44
CA TYR A 242 1.82 -25.08 24.92
C TYR A 242 2.80 -26.26 24.79
N ALA A 243 3.39 -26.45 23.60
CA ALA A 243 4.29 -27.57 23.31
C ALA A 243 5.59 -27.53 24.14
N THR A 244 6.04 -26.33 24.54
CA THR A 244 7.32 -26.10 25.24
C THR A 244 7.21 -25.87 26.74
N LYS A 245 5.99 -25.93 27.32
CA LYS A 245 5.77 -25.59 28.73
C LYS A 245 6.52 -26.54 29.68
N LYS A 246 7.35 -25.95 30.57
CA LYS A 246 8.34 -26.65 31.43
C LYS A 246 7.81 -27.73 32.37
N ALA A 247 6.52 -27.77 32.68
CA ALA A 247 5.97 -28.77 33.61
C ALA A 247 6.13 -30.21 33.08
N ARG A 248 6.18 -30.37 31.75
CA ARG A 248 6.66 -31.52 30.97
C ARG A 248 6.68 -31.05 29.51
N PRO A 249 7.85 -30.76 28.89
CA PRO A 249 7.88 -30.46 27.47
C PRO A 249 7.23 -31.62 26.72
N VAL A 250 6.14 -31.36 26.01
CA VAL A 250 5.44 -32.40 25.25
C VAL A 250 6.25 -32.78 24.01
N MET A 251 7.06 -31.84 23.51
CA MET A 251 7.75 -31.92 22.23
C MET A 251 9.14 -31.28 22.32
N ASP A 252 10.09 -31.76 21.51
CA ASP A 252 11.32 -31.04 21.24
C ASP A 252 11.05 -29.72 20.48
N THR A 253 12.06 -28.85 20.33
CA THR A 253 11.87 -27.53 19.72
C THR A 253 11.44 -27.62 18.25
N LYS A 254 12.01 -28.54 17.45
CA LYS A 254 11.67 -28.69 16.03
C LYS A 254 10.22 -29.15 15.88
N THR A 255 9.82 -30.13 16.68
CA THR A 255 8.46 -30.66 16.71
C THR A 255 7.45 -29.61 17.20
N ALA A 256 7.81 -28.82 18.22
CA ALA A 256 6.98 -27.71 18.70
C ALA A 256 6.77 -26.61 17.64
N VAL A 257 7.80 -26.28 16.86
CA VAL A 257 7.69 -25.30 15.75
C VAL A 257 6.76 -25.83 14.65
N ALA A 258 6.94 -27.09 14.23
CA ALA A 258 6.08 -27.70 13.22
C ALA A 258 4.61 -27.73 13.67
N PHE A 259 4.36 -28.08 14.94
CA PHE A 259 3.04 -28.01 15.54
C PHE A 259 2.46 -26.58 15.50
N ALA A 260 3.24 -25.57 15.90
CA ALA A 260 2.81 -24.18 15.91
C ALA A 260 2.49 -23.63 14.51
N LEU A 261 3.29 -24.00 13.49
CA LEU A 261 3.01 -23.66 12.09
C LEU A 261 1.68 -24.28 11.65
N SER A 262 1.46 -25.57 11.93
CA SER A 262 0.20 -26.24 11.58
C SER A 262 -1.03 -25.62 12.27
N MET A 263 -0.90 -25.11 13.49
CA MET A 263 -2.00 -24.38 14.14
C MET A 263 -2.24 -23.00 13.52
N SER A 264 -1.19 -22.35 13.03
CA SER A 264 -1.28 -21.06 12.33
C SER A 264 -2.00 -21.21 10.99
N GLU A 265 -1.71 -22.27 10.25
CA GLU A 265 -2.36 -22.62 8.97
C GLU A 265 -3.89 -22.73 9.07
N LYS A 266 -4.38 -23.18 10.23
CA LYS A 266 -5.82 -23.38 10.50
C LYS A 266 -6.57 -22.10 10.87
N SER A 267 -5.92 -20.94 10.74
CA SER A 267 -6.48 -19.62 11.13
C SER A 267 -7.47 -19.06 10.11
N LEU A 268 -7.44 -19.55 8.87
CA LEU A 268 -8.43 -19.27 7.85
C LEU A 268 -9.13 -20.57 7.49
N ARG A 269 -10.45 -20.51 7.36
CA ARG A 269 -11.27 -21.56 6.75
C ARG A 269 -12.00 -20.95 5.55
N PRO A 270 -12.10 -21.66 4.42
CA PRO A 270 -13.06 -21.29 3.38
C PRO A 270 -14.46 -21.24 4.00
N ASP A 271 -15.27 -20.26 3.61
CA ASP A 271 -16.70 -20.32 3.89
C ASP A 271 -17.27 -21.54 3.12
N GLU A 272 -17.84 -22.49 3.85
CA GLU A 272 -18.57 -23.66 3.30
C GLU A 272 -19.98 -23.27 2.86
#